data_AF-A0A7Z2QB78-F1
#
_entry.id   AF-A0A7Z2QB78-F1
#
_cell.length_a   1.000
_cell.length_b   1.000
_cell.length_c   1.000
_cell.angle_alpha   90.00
_cell.angle_beta   90.00
_cell.angle_gamma   90.00
#
_symmetry.space_group_name_H-M   'P 1'
#
loop_
_entity.id
_entity.type
_entity.pdbx_description
1 polymer ?
#
loop_
_entity_poly.entity_id
_entity_poly.type
_entity_poly.pdbx_seq_one_letter_code
_entity_poly.pdbx_strand_id
1 'polypeptide(L)' 'MLKALRISCAIMAGGFAVAVLTGSIFLLPLMLLSLGLFMTVTGFEELNRGQRRSAKLTFCVSALIIFAVFFTF' A
#
# COMPACT_ATOMS: atom_id res chain seq x y z
N MET A 1 -3.89 -17.32 2.72
CA MET A 1 -3.60 -15.87 2.82
C MET A 1 -3.25 -15.20 1.49
N LEU A 2 -2.50 -15.83 0.57
CA LEU A 2 -2.16 -15.22 -0.73
C LEU A 2 -3.36 -14.74 -1.57
N LYS A 3 -4.49 -15.46 -1.53
CA LYS A 3 -5.72 -15.08 -2.26
C LYS A 3 -6.34 -13.78 -1.74
N ALA A 4 -6.46 -13.64 -0.41
CA ALA A 4 -7.01 -12.43 0.21
C ALA A 4 -6.14 -11.22 -0.12
N LEU A 5 -4.81 -11.36 0.03
CA LEU A 5 -3.85 -10.30 -0.29
C LEU A 5 -3.92 -9.85 -1.75
N ARG A 6 -4.09 -10.80 -2.69
CA ARG A 6 -4.26 -10.52 -4.12
C ARG A 6 -5.55 -9.75 -4.42
N ILE A 7 -6.64 -10.11 -3.76
CA ILE A 7 -7.94 -9.44 -3.92
C ILE A 7 -7.86 -8.01 -3.38
N SER A 8 -7.29 -7.81 -2.19
CA SER A 8 -7.07 -6.48 -1.61
C SER A 8 -6.22 -5.59 -2.52
N CYS A 9 -5.13 -6.14 -3.05
CA CYS A 9 -4.21 -5.42 -3.93
C CYS A 9 -4.87 -5.07 -5.28
N ALA A 10 -5.70 -5.97 -5.83
CA ALA A 10 -6.44 -5.70 -7.05
C ALA A 10 -7.50 -4.60 -6.87
N ILE A 11 -8.21 -4.59 -5.74
CA ILE A 11 -9.19 -3.54 -5.41
C ILE A 11 -8.48 -2.19 -5.24
N MET A 12 -7.35 -2.16 -4.55
CA MET A 12 -6.53 -0.95 -4.39
C MET A 12 -5.94 -0.44 -5.71
N ALA A 13 -5.42 -1.33 -6.55
CA ALA A 13 -4.91 -0.97 -7.87
C ALA A 13 -6.02 -0.45 -8.80
N GLY A 14 -7.21 -1.06 -8.76
CA GLY A 14 -8.38 -0.58 -9.48
C GLY A 14 -8.82 0.80 -9.01
N GLY A 15 -8.90 1.01 -7.70
CA GLY A 15 -9.21 2.30 -7.10
C GLY A 15 -8.20 3.39 -7.47
N PHE A 16 -6.91 3.05 -7.47
CA PHE A 16 -5.84 3.96 -7.87
C PHE A 16 -5.92 4.33 -9.36
N ALA A 17 -6.14 3.36 -10.24
CA ALA A 17 -6.31 3.61 -11.67
C ALA A 17 -7.51 4.53 -11.96
N VAL A 18 -8.63 4.31 -11.27
CA VAL A 18 -9.82 5.18 -11.37
C VAL A 18 -9.50 6.58 -10.85
N ALA A 19 -8.85 6.72 -9.69
CA ALA A 19 -8.50 8.03 -9.13
C ALA A 19 -7.56 8.83 -10.04
N VAL A 20 -6.59 8.17 -10.69
CA VAL A 20 -5.70 8.77 -11.69
C VAL A 20 -6.47 9.18 -12.94
N LEU A 21 -7.33 8.31 -13.48
CA LEU A 21 -8.12 8.60 -14.69
C LEU A 21 -9.15 9.70 -14.49
N THR A 22 -9.70 9.83 -13.28
CA THR A 22 -10.72 10.85 -12.96
C THR A 22 -10.08 12.21 -12.66
N GLY A 23 -8.74 12.32 -12.65
CA GLY A 23 -8.04 13.57 -12.34
C GLY A 23 -8.20 14.00 -10.88
N SER A 24 -8.61 13.08 -10.00
CA SER A 24 -8.90 13.33 -8.59
C SER A 24 -7.61 13.40 -7.76
N ILE A 25 -6.76 14.38 -8.08
CA ILE A 25 -5.47 14.63 -7.43
C ILE A 25 -5.65 14.78 -5.90
N PHE A 26 -6.79 15.33 -5.47
CA PHE A 26 -7.14 15.49 -4.05
C PHE A 26 -7.36 14.18 -3.27
N LEU A 27 -7.82 13.11 -3.93
CA LEU A 27 -8.10 11.81 -3.29
C LEU A 27 -6.90 10.85 -3.35
N LEU A 28 -5.97 11.10 -4.27
CA LEU A 28 -4.75 10.34 -4.47
C LEU A 28 -3.89 10.19 -3.19
N PRO A 29 -3.62 11.26 -2.40
CA PRO A 29 -2.80 11.13 -1.19
C PRO A 29 -3.46 10.24 -0.13
N LEU A 30 -4.78 10.37 0.06
CA LEU A 30 -5.56 9.53 0.98
C LEU A 30 -5.50 8.04 0.59
N MET A 31 -5.61 7.73 -0.70
CA MET A 31 -5.51 6.36 -1.19
C MET A 31 -4.11 5.78 -1.01
N LEU A 32 -3.05 6.52 -1.36
CA LEU A 32 -1.67 6.08 -1.16
C LEU A 32 -1.35 5.87 0.32
N LEU A 33 -1.85 6.73 1.20
CA LEU A 33 -1.64 6.62 2.64
C LEU A 33 -2.35 5.37 3.20
N SER A 34 -3.57 5.07 2.73
CA SER A 34 -4.26 3.80 3.06
C SER A 34 -3.52 2.57 2.54
N LEU A 35 -2.87 2.67 1.37
CA LEU A 35 -2.07 1.60 0.78
C LEU A 35 -0.78 1.33 1.57
N GLY A 36 -0.11 2.41 1.99
CA GLY A 36 1.04 2.34 2.89
C GLY A 36 0.68 1.70 4.22
N LEU A 37 -0.44 2.11 4.84
CA LEU A 37 -0.92 1.51 6.09
C LEU A 37 -1.23 0.01 5.93
N PHE A 38 -1.93 -0.37 4.86
CA PHE A 38 -2.26 -1.78 4.59
C PHE A 38 -0.99 -2.63 4.42
N MET A 39 -0.04 -2.17 3.60
CA MET A 39 1.27 -2.81 3.40
C MET A 39 2.01 -2.99 4.74
N THR A 40 1.93 -2.01 5.63
CA THR A 40 2.56 -2.05 6.95
C THR A 40 1.94 -3.13 7.85
N VAL A 41 0.61 -3.23 7.89
CA VAL A 41 -0.12 -4.29 8.64
C VAL A 41 0.23 -5.67 8.09
N THR A 42 0.26 -5.84 6.77
CA THR A 42 0.66 -7.11 6.15
C THR A 42 2.13 -7.44 6.41
N GLY A 43 3.01 -6.43 6.46
CA GLY A 43 4.42 -6.61 6.86
C GLY A 43 4.55 -7.11 8.30
N PHE A 44 3.70 -6.63 9.22
CA PHE A 44 3.64 -7.15 10.59
C PHE A 44 3.15 -8.61 10.64
N GLU A 45 2.13 -8.98 9.87
CA GLU A 45 1.69 -10.39 9.78
C GLU A 45 2.79 -11.31 9.21
N GLU A 46 3.53 -10.86 8.19
CA GLU A 46 4.65 -11.61 7.62
C GLU A 46 5.81 -11.76 8.62
N LEU A 47 6.07 -10.72 9.43
CA LEU A 47 7.07 -10.76 10.50
C LEU A 47 6.69 -11.78 11.57
N ASN A 48 5.41 -11.82 11.96
CA ASN A 48 4.88 -12.74 12.96
C ASN A 48 4.89 -14.20 12.48
N ARG A 49 4.86 -14.42 11.16
CA ARG A 49 5.02 -15.75 10.53
C ARG A 49 6.47 -16.18 10.30
N GLY A 50 7.45 -15.40 10.75
CA GLY A 50 8.87 -15.70 10.58
C GLY A 50 9.43 -15.38 9.19
N GLN A 51 8.64 -14.80 8.28
CA GLN A 51 9.09 -14.36 6.96
C GLN A 51 9.72 -12.96 7.00
N ARG A 52 10.78 -12.81 7.80
CA ARG A 52 11.47 -11.54 8.06
C ARG A 52 11.97 -10.81 6.81
N ARG A 53 12.34 -11.54 5.75
CA ARG A 53 12.86 -10.94 4.51
C ARG A 53 11.75 -10.27 3.69
N SER A 54 10.55 -10.87 3.66
CA SER A 54 9.38 -10.30 2.99
C SER A 54 8.93 -9.05 3.75
N ALA A 55 8.76 -9.17 5.07
CA ALA A 55 8.33 -8.07 5.94
C ALA A 55 9.19 -6.80 5.77
N LYS A 56 10.52 -6.92 5.78
CA LYS A 56 11.41 -5.75 5.57
C LYS A 56 11.14 -5.02 4.25
N LEU A 57 10.88 -5.78 3.18
CA LEU A 57 10.59 -5.23 1.86
C LEU A 57 9.23 -4.53 1.87
N THR A 58 8.23 -5.13 2.52
CA THR A 58 6.88 -4.57 2.70
C THR A 58 6.90 -3.26 3.51
N PHE A 59 7.73 -3.19 4.56
CA PHE A 59 7.97 -1.96 5.34
C PHE A 59 8.73 -0.88 4.54
N CYS A 60 9.73 -1.26 3.75
CA CYS A 60 10.43 -0.30 2.90
C CYS A 60 9.50 0.31 1.84
N VAL A 61 8.66 -0.53 1.22
CA VAL A 61 7.67 -0.08 0.23
C VAL A 61 6.62 0.83 0.88
N SER A 62 6.11 0.49 2.07
CA SER A 62 5.16 1.35 2.78
C SER A 62 5.76 2.69 3.18
N ALA A 63 6.99 2.70 3.71
CA ALA A 63 7.70 3.93 4.05
C ALA A 63 7.92 4.83 2.82
N LEU A 64 8.25 4.23 1.67
CA LEU A 64 8.45 4.97 0.42
C LEU A 64 7.14 5.57 -0.11
N ILE A 65 6.03 4.84 0.02
CA ILE A 65 4.69 5.36 -0.35
C ILE A 65 4.31 6.54 0.54
N ILE A 66 4.49 6.41 1.86
CA ILE A 66 4.19 7.49 2.82
C ILE A 66 5.07 8.71 2.51
N PHE A 67 6.36 8.51 2.31
CA PHE A 67 7.29 9.58 1.95
C PHE A 67 6.90 10.27 0.64
N ALA A 68 6.56 9.52 -0.40
CA ALA A 68 6.12 10.07 -1.68
C ALA A 68 4.83 10.89 -1.54
N VAL A 69 3.89 10.46 -0.71
CA VAL A 69 2.68 11.24 -0.40
C VAL A 69 3.04 12.57 0.26
N PHE A 70 3.87 12.55 1.32
CA PHE A 70 4.27 13.77 2.04
C PHE A 70 5.12 14.73 1.21
N PHE A 71 5.85 14.24 0.21
CA PHE A 71 6.71 15.08 -0.62
C PHE A 71 6.01 15.64 -1.86
N THR A 72 4.99 14.94 -2.37
CA THR A 72 4.31 15.31 -3.63
C THR A 72 3.05 16.15 -3.38
N PHE A 73 2.43 16.03 -2.20
CA PHE A 73 1.21 16.74 -1.79
C PHE A 73 1.47 17.59 -0.56
#